data_AF-A0A1Q6V1E7-F1
#
_entry.id   AF-A0A1Q6V1E7-F1
#
_cell.length_a   1.000
_cell.length_b   1.000
_cell.length_c   1.000
_cell.angle_alpha   90.00
_cell.angle_beta   90.00
_cell.angle_gamma   90.00
#
_symmetry.space_group_name_H-M   'P 1'
#
loop_
_entity.id
_entity.type
_entity.pdbx_description
1 polymer ?
#
loop_
_entity_poly.entity_id
_entity_poly.type
_entity_poly.pdbx_seq_one_letter_code
_entity_poly.pdbx_strand_id
1 'polypeptide(L)'
;MPKDVIEGLDPTYQTQAYWLKPEEVKQNPGVTAVDAVDVIVTHIQECVRKYVDEVMTKTDVLKLMELVKSQDPTLVNDLVPTIISTSDLRKIFVNLIREKVSIKDIIFIFERLCDYARFSKEPDILSERLHYPLNGKKYLMTAAKEQNWG
;
A
#
# COMPACT_ATOMS: atom_id res chain seq x y z
N MET A 1 -22.82 -0.94 28.68
CA MET A 1 -21.55 -0.19 28.51
C MET A 1 -21.07 0.25 29.88
N PRO A 2 -19.74 0.27 30.12
CA PRO A 2 -19.16 0.76 31.37
C PRO A 2 -19.59 2.19 31.68
N LYS A 3 -19.67 2.55 32.97
CA LYS A 3 -20.15 3.87 33.41
C LYS A 3 -19.17 5.01 33.12
N ASP A 4 -17.88 4.70 32.99
CA ASP A 4 -16.79 5.67 32.81
C ASP A 4 -16.13 5.53 31.41
N VAL A 5 -16.93 5.67 30.36
CA VAL A 5 -16.46 5.66 28.97
C VAL A 5 -16.30 7.08 28.45
N ILE A 6 -15.22 7.33 27.72
CA ILE A 6 -15.12 8.52 26.88
C ILE A 6 -15.50 8.11 25.45
N GLU A 7 -16.63 8.64 24.98
CA GLU A 7 -17.08 8.44 23.60
C GLU A 7 -16.28 9.32 22.64
N GLY A 8 -16.02 8.80 21.44
CA GLY A 8 -15.35 9.55 20.39
C GLY A 8 -15.50 8.89 19.03
N LEU A 9 -14.76 9.41 18.06
CA LEU A 9 -14.66 8.83 16.73
C LEU A 9 -13.26 8.29 16.53
N ASP A 10 -13.16 7.13 15.86
CA ASP A 10 -11.89 6.65 15.35
C ASP A 10 -11.36 7.68 14.34
N PRO A 11 -10.14 8.20 14.52
CA PRO A 11 -9.61 9.27 13.67
C PRO A 11 -9.37 8.81 12.23
N THR A 12 -9.19 7.50 12.01
CA THR A 12 -8.89 6.88 10.72
C THR A 12 -10.16 6.61 9.91
N TYR A 13 -11.13 5.92 10.51
CA TYR A 13 -12.32 5.41 9.83
C TYR A 13 -13.56 6.25 10.11
N GLN A 14 -13.48 7.22 11.03
CA GLN A 14 -14.61 8.07 11.46
C GLN A 14 -15.80 7.26 11.98
N THR A 15 -15.52 6.08 12.55
CA THR A 15 -16.50 5.18 13.16
C THR A 15 -16.61 5.46 14.65
N GLN A 16 -17.76 5.16 15.24
CA GLN A 16 -17.96 5.29 16.69
C GLN A 16 -16.92 4.46 17.46
N ALA A 17 -16.25 5.10 18.42
CA ALA A 17 -15.22 4.50 19.26
C ALA A 17 -15.43 4.85 20.74
N TYR A 18 -14.86 4.04 21.62
CA TYR A 18 -14.98 4.18 23.07
C TYR A 18 -13.61 3.99 23.73
N TRP A 19 -13.18 4.98 24.50
CA TRP A 19 -11.96 4.88 25.30
C TRP A 19 -12.29 4.32 26.68
N LEU A 20 -11.60 3.24 27.03
CA LEU A 20 -11.78 2.46 28.26
C LEU A 20 -10.48 2.42 29.04
N LYS A 21 -10.58 2.38 30.37
CA LYS A 21 -9.43 2.06 31.23
C LYS A 21 -9.06 0.57 31.05
N PRO A 22 -7.78 0.18 31.20
CA PRO A 22 -7.35 -1.21 31.02
C PRO A 22 -8.12 -2.23 31.88
N GLU A 23 -8.54 -1.83 33.07
CA GLU A 23 -9.32 -2.66 34.00
C GLU A 23 -10.71 -2.99 33.44
N GLU A 24 -11.35 -2.03 32.76
CA GLU A 24 -12.67 -2.19 32.13
C GLU A 24 -12.60 -3.12 30.92
N VAL A 25 -11.51 -3.07 30.15
CA VAL A 25 -11.29 -3.98 29.01
C VAL A 25 -11.21 -5.43 29.48
N LYS A 26 -10.46 -5.70 30.57
CA LYS A 26 -10.32 -7.06 31.13
C LYS A 26 -11.65 -7.65 31.62
N GLN A 27 -12.56 -6.80 32.08
CA GLN A 27 -13.89 -7.21 32.55
C GLN A 27 -14.86 -7.50 31.39
N ASN A 28 -14.49 -7.16 30.15
CA ASN A 28 -15.32 -7.31 28.96
C ASN A 28 -14.59 -8.15 27.88
N PRO A 29 -14.49 -9.48 28.04
CA PRO A 29 -13.70 -10.36 27.16
C PRO A 29 -14.18 -10.43 25.70
N GLY A 30 -15.33 -9.82 25.36
CA GLY A 30 -15.82 -9.69 23.98
C GLY A 30 -15.37 -8.41 23.26
N VAL A 31 -14.65 -7.51 23.93
CA VAL A 31 -14.17 -6.24 23.34
C VAL A 31 -12.72 -6.40 22.90
N THR A 32 -12.48 -6.25 21.61
CA THR A 32 -11.11 -6.11 21.08
C THR A 32 -10.66 -4.67 21.29
N ALA A 33 -9.80 -4.45 22.29
CA ALA A 33 -9.15 -3.16 22.48
C ALA A 33 -7.92 -3.04 21.58
N VAL A 34 -7.71 -1.84 21.05
CA VAL A 34 -6.51 -1.46 20.31
C VAL A 34 -5.75 -0.44 21.17
N ASP A 35 -4.42 -0.55 21.21
CA ASP A 35 -3.61 0.39 21.97
C ASP A 35 -3.68 1.80 21.37
N ALA A 36 -3.59 2.84 22.20
CA ALA A 36 -3.63 4.22 21.76
C ALA A 36 -2.51 4.54 20.73
N VAL A 37 -1.33 3.94 20.91
CA VAL A 37 -0.19 4.09 19.98
C VAL A 37 -0.54 3.47 18.63
N ASP A 38 -1.15 2.29 18.60
CA ASP A 38 -1.56 1.62 17.36
C ASP A 38 -2.63 2.42 16.59
N VAL A 39 -3.56 3.07 17.31
CA VAL A 39 -4.55 3.98 16.73
C VAL A 39 -3.85 5.15 16.05
N ILE A 40 -2.89 5.79 16.72
CA ILE A 40 -2.12 6.92 16.17
C ILE A 40 -1.31 6.49 14.95
N VAL A 41 -0.60 5.36 15.04
CA VAL A 41 0.20 4.81 13.95
C VAL A 41 -0.68 4.52 12.73
N THR A 42 -1.82 3.86 12.94
CA THR A 42 -2.78 3.56 11.87
C THR A 42 -3.29 4.83 11.21
N HIS A 43 -3.65 5.83 12.00
CA HIS A 43 -4.12 7.12 11.49
C HIS A 43 -3.05 7.83 10.66
N ILE A 44 -1.80 7.88 11.13
CA ILE A 44 -0.69 8.48 10.38
C ILE A 44 -0.47 7.74 9.06
N GLN A 45 -0.48 6.41 9.06
CA GLN A 45 -0.32 5.63 7.83
C GLN A 45 -1.42 5.94 6.81
N GLU A 46 -2.68 6.03 7.24
CA GLU A 46 -3.80 6.34 6.36
C GLU A 46 -3.76 7.80 5.88
N CYS A 47 -3.36 8.75 6.71
CA CYS A 47 -3.10 10.13 6.30
C CYS A 47 -2.01 10.18 5.21
N VAL A 48 -0.87 9.51 5.41
CA VAL A 48 0.20 9.46 4.40
C VAL A 48 -0.27 8.85 3.09
N ARG A 49 -1.07 7.77 3.13
CA ARG A 49 -1.66 7.16 1.91
C ARG A 49 -2.63 8.12 1.21
N LYS A 50 -3.46 8.83 1.99
CA LYS A 50 -4.45 9.78 1.47
C LYS A 50 -3.79 10.93 0.72
N TYR A 51 -2.70 11.47 1.27
CA TYR A 51 -1.94 12.60 0.72
C TYR A 51 -0.66 12.15 0.00
N VAL A 52 -0.62 10.92 -0.52
CA VAL A 52 0.58 10.36 -1.16
C VAL A 52 1.02 11.16 -2.40
N ASP A 53 0.11 11.85 -3.06
CA ASP A 53 0.39 12.77 -4.17
C ASP A 53 1.16 14.02 -3.74
N GLU A 54 1.09 14.40 -2.47
CA GLU A 54 1.91 15.47 -1.88
C GLU A 54 3.23 14.91 -1.32
N VAL A 55 3.19 13.72 -0.74
CA VAL A 55 4.34 13.07 -0.07
C VAL A 55 5.33 12.48 -1.08
N MET A 56 4.85 11.84 -2.15
CA MET A 56 5.71 11.19 -3.14
C MET A 56 6.27 12.21 -4.11
N THR A 57 7.59 12.39 -4.09
CA THR A 57 8.28 13.33 -4.96
C THR A 57 8.75 12.67 -6.25
N LYS A 58 9.15 13.48 -7.24
CA LYS A 58 9.80 12.98 -8.46
C LYS A 58 11.13 12.27 -8.13
N THR A 59 11.84 12.72 -7.11
CA THR A 59 13.10 12.11 -6.65
C THR A 59 12.90 10.68 -6.16
N ASP A 60 11.78 10.40 -5.49
CA ASP A 60 11.47 9.03 -5.03
C ASP A 60 11.23 8.09 -6.20
N VAL A 61 10.55 8.56 -7.25
CA VAL A 61 10.36 7.80 -8.50
C VAL A 61 11.69 7.52 -9.18
N LEU A 62 12.60 8.50 -9.22
CA LEU A 62 13.94 8.30 -9.79
C LEU A 62 14.75 7.26 -9.00
N LYS A 63 14.68 7.26 -7.67
CA LYS A 63 15.31 6.23 -6.83
C LYS A 63 14.75 4.83 -7.13
N LEU A 64 13.43 4.72 -7.28
CA LEU A 64 12.78 3.46 -7.67
C LEU A 64 13.24 2.99 -9.06
N MET A 65 13.32 3.91 -10.02
CA MET A 65 13.85 3.61 -11.36
C MET A 65 15.29 3.11 -11.30
N GLU A 66 16.14 3.70 -10.46
CA GLU A 66 17.54 3.25 -10.32
C GLU A 66 17.63 1.82 -9.74
N LEU A 67 16.76 1.48 -8.78
CA LEU A 67 16.65 0.11 -8.27
C LEU A 67 16.29 -0.89 -9.38
N VAL A 68 15.37 -0.53 -10.28
CA VAL A 68 15.06 -1.36 -11.45
C VAL A 68 16.27 -1.43 -12.38
N LYS A 69 16.88 -0.29 -12.69
CA LYS A 69 17.98 -0.18 -13.64
C LYS A 69 19.21 -1.01 -13.24
N SER A 70 19.48 -1.11 -11.95
CA SER A 70 20.57 -1.94 -11.41
C SER A 70 20.37 -3.44 -11.61
N GLN A 71 19.13 -3.90 -11.82
CA GLN A 71 18.79 -5.30 -12.07
C GLN A 71 18.56 -5.56 -13.55
N ASP A 72 17.73 -4.73 -14.18
CA ASP A 72 17.48 -4.77 -15.62
C ASP A 72 17.36 -3.33 -16.17
N PRO A 73 18.43 -2.79 -16.76
CA PRO A 73 18.42 -1.46 -17.33
C PRO A 73 17.53 -1.35 -18.58
N THR A 74 17.23 -2.46 -19.25
CA THR A 74 16.44 -2.46 -20.49
C THR A 74 14.99 -2.06 -20.20
N LEU A 75 14.40 -2.57 -19.11
CA LEU A 75 13.05 -2.22 -18.66
C LEU A 75 12.87 -0.72 -18.45
N VAL A 76 13.85 -0.04 -17.88
CA VAL A 76 13.75 1.40 -17.62
C VAL A 76 13.91 2.19 -18.91
N ASN A 77 14.92 1.88 -19.72
CA ASN A 77 15.25 2.62 -20.93
C ASN A 77 14.14 2.51 -22.01
N ASP A 78 13.51 1.33 -22.10
CA ASP A 78 12.43 1.09 -23.07
C ASP A 78 11.12 1.75 -22.64
N LEU A 79 10.88 1.89 -21.33
CA LEU A 79 9.63 2.44 -20.80
C LEU A 79 9.68 3.96 -20.60
N VAL A 80 10.72 4.48 -19.95
CA VAL A 80 10.82 5.89 -19.51
C VAL A 80 12.10 6.54 -20.04
N PRO A 81 12.02 7.72 -20.70
CA PRO A 81 10.82 8.51 -21.00
C PRO A 81 10.12 8.11 -22.31
N THR A 82 10.56 7.02 -22.94
CA THR A 82 10.22 6.67 -24.34
C THR A 82 8.71 6.43 -24.55
N ILE A 83 8.07 5.66 -23.67
CA ILE A 83 6.66 5.29 -23.79
C ILE A 83 5.80 6.15 -22.86
N ILE A 84 6.22 6.30 -21.60
CA ILE A 84 5.56 7.13 -20.58
C ILE A 84 6.57 8.07 -19.91
N SER A 85 6.11 9.21 -19.42
CA SER A 85 6.97 10.15 -18.70
C SER A 85 7.20 9.73 -17.24
N THR A 86 8.22 10.31 -16.59
CA THR A 86 8.41 10.16 -15.13
C THR A 86 7.19 10.68 -14.34
N SER A 87 6.48 11.67 -14.86
CA SER A 87 5.26 12.21 -14.23
C SER A 87 4.10 11.21 -14.30
N ASP A 88 3.97 10.51 -15.42
CA ASP A 88 2.98 9.43 -15.60
C ASP A 88 3.28 8.27 -14.65
N LEU A 89 4.55 7.86 -14.57
CA LEU A 89 4.98 6.81 -13.65
C LEU A 89 4.71 7.19 -12.18
N ARG A 90 4.98 8.45 -11.81
CA ARG A 90 4.62 8.97 -10.48
C ARG A 90 3.12 8.85 -10.22
N LYS A 91 2.28 9.26 -11.18
CA LYS A 91 0.81 9.18 -11.05
C LYS A 91 0.35 7.73 -10.89
N ILE A 92 0.93 6.78 -11.63
CA ILE A 92 0.64 5.35 -11.49
C ILE A 92 0.95 4.87 -10.06
N PHE A 93 2.13 5.19 -9.51
CA PHE A 93 2.50 4.78 -8.14
C PHE A 93 1.61 5.42 -7.07
N VAL A 94 1.26 6.70 -7.24
CA VAL A 94 0.31 7.41 -6.37
C VAL A 94 -1.04 6.70 -6.37
N ASN A 95 -1.58 6.34 -7.53
CA ASN A 95 -2.85 5.62 -7.65
C ASN A 95 -2.79 4.27 -6.91
N LEU A 96 -1.75 3.47 -7.17
CA LEU A 96 -1.58 2.16 -6.52
C LEU A 96 -1.51 2.28 -4.99
N ILE A 97 -0.72 3.23 -4.45
CA ILE A 97 -0.59 3.40 -2.99
C ILE A 97 -1.90 3.88 -2.37
N ARG A 98 -2.63 4.77 -3.05
CA ARG A 98 -3.93 5.28 -2.60
C ARG A 98 -4.97 4.15 -2.50
N GLU A 99 -4.89 3.18 -3.40
CA GLU A 99 -5.70 1.95 -3.41
C GLU A 99 -5.15 0.85 -2.47
N LYS A 100 -4.14 1.17 -1.65
CA LYS A 100 -3.48 0.24 -0.71
C LYS A 100 -2.79 -0.95 -1.40
N VAL A 101 -2.46 -0.81 -2.68
CA VAL A 101 -1.65 -1.78 -3.43
C VAL A 101 -0.18 -1.56 -3.15
N SER A 102 0.54 -2.65 -2.86
CA SER A 102 1.97 -2.57 -2.57
C SER A 102 2.79 -2.39 -3.86
N ILE A 103 3.71 -1.42 -3.84
CA ILE A 103 4.66 -1.18 -4.93
C ILE A 103 6.06 -1.75 -4.66
N LYS A 104 6.19 -2.67 -3.69
CA LYS A 104 7.49 -3.25 -3.28
C LYS A 104 8.14 -4.09 -4.39
N ASP A 105 7.32 -4.78 -5.19
CA ASP A 105 7.78 -5.56 -6.33
C ASP A 105 7.91 -4.66 -7.57
N ILE A 106 8.86 -3.72 -7.51
CA ILE A 106 9.03 -2.67 -8.52
C ILE A 106 9.46 -3.24 -9.88
N ILE A 107 10.22 -4.34 -9.88
CA ILE A 107 10.63 -5.03 -11.12
C ILE A 107 9.41 -5.53 -11.87
N PHE A 108 8.53 -6.27 -11.18
CA PHE A 108 7.30 -6.77 -11.78
C PHE A 108 6.38 -5.65 -12.30
N ILE A 109 6.32 -4.53 -11.58
CA ILE A 109 5.55 -3.37 -12.05
C ILE A 109 6.10 -2.87 -13.40
N PHE A 110 7.42 -2.74 -13.54
CA PHE A 110 8.03 -2.30 -14.80
C PHE A 110 7.82 -3.30 -15.93
N GLU A 111 7.97 -4.60 -15.69
CA GLU A 111 7.68 -5.64 -16.69
C GLU A 111 6.25 -5.53 -17.22
N ARG A 112 5.27 -5.42 -16.32
CA ARG A 112 3.86 -5.26 -16.69
C ARG A 112 3.58 -3.93 -17.39
N LEU A 113 4.24 -2.85 -16.98
CA LEU A 113 4.11 -1.57 -17.67
C LEU A 113 4.65 -1.63 -19.11
N CYS A 114 5.77 -2.31 -19.36
CA CYS A 114 6.28 -2.51 -20.72
C CYS A 114 5.29 -3.24 -21.63
N ASP A 115 4.53 -4.20 -21.07
CA ASP A 115 3.49 -4.93 -21.79
C ASP A 115 2.24 -4.04 -22.01
N TYR A 116 1.77 -3.38 -20.95
CA TYR A 116 0.51 -2.62 -20.98
C TYR A 116 0.62 -1.30 -21.73
N ALA A 117 1.78 -0.64 -21.68
CA ALA A 117 2.01 0.66 -22.29
C ALA A 117 2.03 0.63 -23.82
N ARG A 118 2.10 -0.58 -24.42
CA ARG A 118 1.87 -0.80 -25.85
C ARG A 118 0.43 -0.54 -26.28
N PHE A 119 -0.52 -0.66 -25.34
CA PHE A 119 -1.96 -0.53 -25.61
C PHE A 119 -2.53 0.80 -25.13
N SER A 120 -2.04 1.34 -24.02
CA SER A 120 -2.46 2.63 -23.48
C SER A 120 -1.34 3.28 -22.69
N LYS A 121 -1.21 4.60 -22.80
CA LYS A 121 -0.24 5.40 -22.02
C LYS A 121 -0.91 6.15 -20.86
N GLU A 122 -2.23 6.06 -20.76
CA GLU A 122 -3.00 6.77 -19.73
C GLU A 122 -2.70 6.20 -18.34
N PRO A 123 -2.17 7.01 -17.40
CA PRO A 123 -1.76 6.55 -16.07
C PRO A 123 -2.86 5.80 -15.31
N ASP A 124 -4.11 6.28 -15.40
CA ASP A 124 -5.24 5.71 -14.67
C ASP A 124 -5.61 4.31 -15.20
N ILE A 125 -5.50 4.10 -16.52
CA ILE A 125 -5.73 2.79 -17.15
C ILE A 125 -4.59 1.83 -16.78
N LEU A 126 -3.35 2.32 -16.76
CA LEU A 126 -2.19 1.52 -16.40
C LEU A 126 -2.21 1.10 -14.93
N SER A 127 -2.60 1.99 -14.01
CA SER A 127 -2.76 1.64 -12.59
C SER A 127 -3.85 0.60 -12.38
N GLU A 128 -5.01 0.73 -13.03
CA GLU A 128 -6.10 -0.25 -12.94
C GLU A 128 -5.64 -1.65 -13.42
N ARG A 129 -4.91 -1.72 -14.53
CA ARG A 129 -4.37 -2.99 -15.06
C ARG A 129 -3.33 -3.63 -14.14
N LEU A 130 -2.61 -2.83 -13.35
CA LEU A 130 -1.65 -3.30 -12.36
C LEU A 130 -2.31 -3.77 -11.06
N HIS A 131 -3.50 -3.28 -10.73
CA HIS A 131 -4.21 -3.56 -9.48
C HIS A 131 -4.43 -5.07 -9.26
N TYR A 132 -5.03 -5.76 -10.24
CA TYR A 132 -5.32 -7.20 -10.14
C TYR A 132 -4.07 -8.08 -9.93
N PRO A 133 -3.02 -8.01 -10.78
CA PRO A 133 -1.86 -8.88 -10.61
C PRO A 133 -1.05 -8.59 -9.34
N LEU A 134 -1.01 -7.34 -8.87
CA LEU A 134 -0.30 -6.98 -7.64
C LEU A 134 -1.05 -7.44 -6.38
N ASN A 135 -2.39 -7.38 -6.38
CA ASN A 135 -3.19 -7.93 -5.28
C ASN A 135 -3.22 -9.47 -5.29
N GLY A 136 -3.24 -10.08 -6.48
CA GLY A 136 -3.20 -11.54 -6.65
C GLY A 136 -1.92 -12.19 -6.13
N LYS A 137 -0.76 -11.51 -6.26
CA LYS A 137 0.53 -11.98 -5.71
C LYS A 137 0.52 -12.12 -4.18
N LYS A 138 -0.34 -11.37 -3.48
CA LYS A 138 -0.45 -11.42 -2.01
C LYS A 138 -1.06 -12.74 -1.48
N TYR A 139 -1.69 -13.55 -2.35
CA TYR A 139 -2.37 -14.79 -1.97
C TYR A 139 -1.60 -16.08 -2.30
N LEU A 140 -0.41 -16.00 -2.91
CA LEU A 140 0.43 -17.17 -3.18
C LEU A 140 1.36 -17.45 -1.98
N MET A 141 0.78 -17.81 -0.83
CA MET A 141 1.53 -18.51 0.21
C MET A 141 1.37 -20.00 -0.02
N THR A 142 2.40 -20.66 -0.54
CA THR A 142 2.44 -22.12 -0.57
C THR A 142 2.71 -22.60 0.86
N ALA A 143 1.89 -23.50 1.38
CA ALA A 143 2.26 -24.28 2.56
C ALA A 143 3.51 -25.10 2.21
N ALA A 144 4.69 -24.58 2.57
CA ALA A 144 5.86 -25.44 2.67
C ALA A 144 5.53 -26.47 3.76
N LYS A 145 5.41 -27.74 3.37
CA LYS A 145 5.11 -28.88 4.23
C LYS A 145 5.91 -28.81 5.53
N GLU A 146 5.23 -28.74 6.66
CA GLU A 146 5.75 -29.34 7.89
C GLU A 146 5.72 -30.86 7.72
N GLN A 147 6.84 -31.41 7.28
CA GLN A 147 7.22 -32.78 7.59
C GLN A 147 8.52 -32.70 8.37
N ASN A 148 8.45 -32.89 9.68
CA ASN A 148 9.18 -33.98 10.34
C ASN A 148 8.72 -34.13 11.78
N TRP A 149 8.00 -35.23 12.00
CA TRP A 149 8.05 -35.97 13.25
C TRP A 149 9.40 -36.67 13.32
N GLY A 150 10.10 -36.49 14.43
CA GLY A 150 11.29 -37.22 14.85
C GLY A 150 11.50 -36.97 16.33
#